data_AF-A0A970NK94-F1
#
_entry.id   AF-A0A970NK94-F1
#
_cell.length_a   1.000
_cell.length_b   1.000
_cell.length_c   1.000
_cell.angle_alpha   90.00
_cell.angle_beta   90.00
_cell.angle_gamma   90.00
#
_symmetry.space_group_name_H-M   'P 1'
#
loop_
_entity.id
_entity.type
_entity.pdbx_description
1 polymer ?
#
loop_
_entity_poly.entity_id
_entity_poly.type
_entity_poly.pdbx_seq_one_letter_code
_entity_poly.pdbx_strand_id
1 'polypeptide(L)'
;MLTVLCGIPGSGKTTWRLRNRPDDLVVCSDDIREELTGDPRRQERNSQVFALARARVDAALARGQDVVVDATNVTRDARRQWIKLAANHDTPCRCVWIECSLEQALRNNAGRDRRVPEDVIRAMAKEFAPPCVEEGFVEVARVRNGSRGDQRHERSAT
;
A
#
# COMPACT_ATOMS: atom_id res chain seq x y z
N MET A 1 -7.07 2.74 -13.68
CA MET A 1 -7.19 3.14 -12.25
C MET A 1 -5.99 2.63 -11.48
N LEU A 2 -5.34 3.51 -10.71
CA LEU A 2 -4.26 3.14 -9.79
C LEU A 2 -4.82 3.04 -8.36
N THR A 3 -4.72 1.88 -7.73
CA THR A 3 -5.10 1.69 -6.32
C THR A 3 -3.86 1.58 -5.44
N VAL A 4 -3.73 2.48 -4.46
CA VAL A 4 -2.62 2.48 -3.50
C VAL A 4 -3.11 1.90 -2.17
N LEU A 5 -2.55 0.77 -1.73
CA LEU A 5 -2.82 0.25 -0.38
C LEU A 5 -2.01 1.04 0.64
N CYS A 6 -2.62 1.35 1.79
CA CYS A 6 -2.00 2.13 2.85
C CYS A 6 -2.22 1.46 4.22
N GLY A 7 -1.17 1.40 5.03
CA GLY A 7 -1.21 0.92 6.40
C GLY A 7 0.09 0.26 6.85
N ILE A 8 0.31 0.21 8.16
CA ILE A 8 1.52 -0.37 8.76
C ILE A 8 1.66 -1.88 8.47
N PRO A 9 2.87 -2.48 8.56
CA PRO A 9 3.02 -3.92 8.49
C PRO A 9 2.12 -4.63 9.52
N GLY A 10 1.53 -5.76 9.15
CA GLY A 10 0.54 -6.44 10.01
C GLY A 10 -0.86 -5.81 10.01
N SER A 11 -1.11 -4.71 9.28
CA SER A 11 -2.45 -4.11 9.22
C SER A 11 -3.48 -4.95 8.46
N GLY A 12 -3.07 -5.87 7.59
CA GLY A 12 -3.96 -6.73 6.80
C GLY A 12 -4.13 -6.33 5.32
N LYS A 13 -3.30 -5.43 4.78
CA LYS A 13 -3.30 -5.01 3.36
C LYS A 13 -3.38 -6.18 2.38
N THR A 14 -2.44 -7.11 2.46
CA THR A 14 -2.39 -8.27 1.55
C THR A 14 -3.61 -9.16 1.72
N THR A 15 -4.11 -9.34 2.95
CA THR A 15 -5.36 -10.09 3.21
C THR A 15 -6.57 -9.38 2.58
N TRP A 16 -6.66 -8.06 2.70
CA TRP A 16 -7.73 -7.28 2.07
C TRP A 16 -7.65 -7.38 0.55
N ARG A 17 -6.46 -7.22 -0.03
CA ARG A 17 -6.21 -7.36 -1.47
C ARG A 17 -6.67 -8.72 -1.99
N LEU A 18 -6.18 -9.81 -1.40
CA LEU A 18 -6.52 -11.18 -1.81
C LEU A 18 -8.03 -11.45 -1.75
N ARG A 19 -8.75 -10.84 -0.80
CA ARG A 19 -10.20 -11.03 -0.66
C ARG A 19 -11.03 -10.19 -1.63
N ASN A 20 -10.60 -8.96 -1.92
CA ASN A 20 -11.42 -7.99 -2.64
C ASN A 20 -10.99 -7.79 -4.10
N ARG A 21 -9.73 -8.12 -4.41
CA ARG A 21 -9.04 -7.89 -5.69
C ARG A 21 -8.07 -9.04 -5.99
N PRO A 22 -8.54 -10.31 -6.06
CA PRO A 22 -7.68 -11.47 -6.28
C PRO A 22 -7.03 -11.46 -7.67
N ASP A 23 -7.73 -10.94 -8.68
CA ASP A 23 -7.34 -10.99 -10.09
C ASP A 23 -6.68 -9.69 -10.60
N ASP A 24 -6.58 -8.66 -9.74
CA ASP A 24 -5.95 -7.39 -10.10
C ASP A 24 -4.45 -7.60 -10.37
N LEU A 25 -3.88 -6.82 -11.30
CA LEU A 25 -2.44 -6.70 -11.44
C LEU A 25 -1.87 -6.04 -10.18
N VAL A 26 -0.90 -6.69 -9.53
CA VAL A 26 -0.32 -6.21 -8.27
C VAL A 26 1.16 -5.92 -8.45
N VAL A 27 1.58 -4.74 -8.01
CA VAL A 27 2.97 -4.38 -7.81
C VAL A 27 3.23 -4.34 -6.31
N CYS A 28 3.85 -5.41 -5.80
CA CYS A 28 4.18 -5.58 -4.40
C CYS A 28 5.67 -5.30 -4.16
N SER A 29 5.98 -4.41 -3.22
CA SER A 29 7.38 -4.08 -2.90
C SER A 29 8.15 -5.24 -2.27
N ASP A 30 7.47 -6.15 -1.58
CA ASP A 30 8.08 -7.33 -0.99
C ASP A 30 8.41 -8.40 -2.03
N ASP A 31 7.51 -8.64 -2.98
CA ASP A 31 7.72 -9.59 -4.08
C ASP A 31 8.88 -9.13 -4.96
N ILE A 32 8.96 -7.82 -5.25
CA ILE A 32 10.09 -7.23 -5.97
C ILE A 32 11.39 -7.37 -5.19
N ARG A 33 11.34 -7.21 -3.86
CA ARG A 33 12.52 -7.38 -3.02
C ARG A 33 13.02 -8.82 -3.07
N GLU A 34 12.13 -9.80 -2.96
CA GLU A 34 12.45 -11.21 -3.13
C GLU A 34 13.06 -11.50 -4.50
N GLU A 35 12.48 -10.97 -5.57
CA GLU A 35 13.04 -11.12 -6.93
C GLU A 35 14.47 -10.59 -7.04
N LEU A 36 14.76 -9.43 -6.44
CA LEU A 36 16.06 -8.77 -6.56
C LEU A 36 17.14 -9.30 -5.61
N THR A 37 16.76 -9.94 -4.51
CA THR A 37 17.70 -10.32 -3.43
C THR A 37 17.65 -11.80 -3.05
N GLY A 38 16.66 -12.55 -3.55
CA GLY A 38 16.32 -13.90 -3.12
C GLY A 38 15.71 -13.97 -1.72
N ASP A 39 15.51 -12.84 -1.04
CA ASP A 39 14.96 -12.79 0.31
C ASP A 39 14.27 -11.45 0.59
N PRO A 40 12.94 -11.42 0.77
CA PRO A 40 12.20 -10.19 1.00
C PRO A 40 12.52 -9.52 2.36
N ARG A 41 13.36 -10.12 3.21
CA ARG A 41 13.87 -9.49 4.44
C ARG A 41 15.06 -8.57 4.19
N ARG A 42 15.81 -8.76 3.09
CA ARG A 42 17.03 -7.99 2.77
C ARG A 42 16.72 -6.56 2.33
N GLN A 43 17.25 -5.58 3.06
CA GLN A 43 17.00 -4.16 2.82
C GLN A 43 18.08 -3.46 1.96
N GLU A 44 19.11 -4.20 1.52
CA GLU A 44 20.27 -3.65 0.79
C GLU A 44 19.95 -3.01 -0.57
N ARG A 45 18.81 -3.36 -1.18
CA ARG A 45 18.41 -2.90 -2.53
C ARG A 45 17.15 -2.04 -2.56
N ASN A 46 16.79 -1.38 -1.45
CA ASN A 46 15.52 -0.65 -1.34
C ASN A 46 15.30 0.39 -2.46
N SER A 47 16.31 1.16 -2.84
CA SER A 47 16.19 2.12 -3.95
C SER A 47 15.85 1.44 -5.29
N GLN A 48 16.45 0.27 -5.56
CA GLN A 48 16.18 -0.52 -6.77
C GLN A 48 14.78 -1.14 -6.72
N VAL A 49 14.35 -1.64 -5.56
CA VAL A 49 12.99 -2.15 -5.35
C VAL A 49 11.95 -1.09 -5.69
N PHE A 50 12.08 0.12 -5.15
CA PHE A 50 11.12 1.20 -5.43
C PHE A 50 11.22 1.73 -6.86
N ALA A 51 12.41 1.75 -7.46
CA ALA A 51 12.57 2.10 -8.87
C ALA A 51 11.87 1.11 -9.80
N LEU A 52 12.05 -0.19 -9.56
CA LEU A 52 11.39 -1.25 -10.32
C LEU A 52 9.88 -1.26 -10.10
N ALA A 53 9.41 -1.01 -8.87
CA ALA A 53 7.99 -0.86 -8.58
C ALA A 53 7.37 0.27 -9.40
N ARG A 54 8.00 1.45 -9.44
CA ARG A 54 7.55 2.58 -10.27
C ARG A 54 7.54 2.23 -11.76
N ALA A 55 8.60 1.59 -12.27
CA ALA A 55 8.66 1.19 -13.66
C ALA A 55 7.56 0.18 -14.05
N ARG A 56 7.22 -0.76 -13.16
CA ARG A 56 6.14 -1.72 -13.39
C ARG A 56 4.77 -1.07 -13.40
N VAL A 57 4.51 -0.15 -12.46
CA VAL A 57 3.27 0.63 -12.43
C VAL A 57 3.16 1.50 -13.69
N ASP A 58 4.21 2.23 -14.02
CA ASP A 58 4.26 3.09 -15.22
C ASP A 58 3.93 2.31 -16.49
N ALA A 59 4.59 1.15 -16.70
CA ALA A 59 4.34 0.30 -17.85
C ALA A 59 2.91 -0.28 -17.88
N ALA A 60 2.32 -0.57 -16.72
CA ALA A 60 0.94 -1.03 -16.64
C ALA A 60 -0.05 0.08 -17.01
N LEU A 61 0.16 1.29 -16.48
CA LEU A 61 -0.67 2.46 -16.77
C LEU A 61 -0.57 2.88 -18.25
N ALA A 62 0.63 2.81 -18.85
CA ALA A 62 0.83 3.05 -20.27
C ALA A 62 0.04 2.10 -21.17
N ARG A 63 -0.31 0.92 -20.67
CA ARG A 63 -1.17 -0.07 -21.36
C ARG A 63 -2.65 0.05 -20.99
N GLY A 64 -3.04 1.08 -20.23
CA GLY A 64 -4.41 1.28 -19.75
C GLY A 64 -4.87 0.24 -18.74
N GLN A 65 -3.94 -0.46 -18.06
CA GLN A 65 -4.29 -1.51 -17.09
C GLN A 65 -4.52 -0.93 -15.70
N ASP A 66 -5.52 -1.47 -15.01
CA ASP A 66 -5.71 -1.25 -13.59
C ASP A 66 -4.62 -1.95 -12.79
N VAL A 67 -4.07 -1.28 -11.77
CA VAL A 67 -2.97 -1.80 -10.98
C VAL A 67 -3.10 -1.43 -9.50
N VAL A 68 -2.77 -2.38 -8.64
CA VAL A 68 -2.73 -2.23 -7.18
C VAL A 68 -1.28 -2.17 -6.72
N VAL A 69 -0.93 -1.14 -5.96
CA VAL A 69 0.37 -1.04 -5.29
C VAL A 69 0.22 -1.58 -3.86
N ASP A 70 0.82 -2.74 -3.59
CA ASP A 70 0.90 -3.34 -2.25
C ASP A 70 2.24 -2.98 -1.59
N ALA A 71 2.20 -1.88 -0.82
CA ALA A 71 3.27 -1.43 0.04
C ALA A 71 2.68 -0.76 1.29
N THR A 72 3.50 -0.37 2.25
CA THR A 72 3.01 0.26 3.49
C THR A 72 2.45 1.66 3.25
N ASN A 73 3.11 2.47 2.40
CA ASN A 73 2.69 3.82 1.99
C ASN A 73 2.28 4.72 3.18
N VAL A 74 3.03 4.63 4.29
CA VAL A 74 2.70 5.26 5.57
C VAL A 74 2.93 6.77 5.58
N THR A 75 3.79 7.31 4.72
CA THR A 75 4.07 8.75 4.60
C THR A 75 3.38 9.38 3.40
N ARG A 76 3.10 10.68 3.47
CA ARG A 76 2.58 11.48 2.34
C ARG A 76 3.53 11.45 1.14
N ASP A 77 4.84 11.53 1.38
CA ASP A 77 5.84 11.52 0.31
C ASP A 77 5.86 10.18 -0.44
N ALA A 78 5.71 9.06 0.29
CA ALA A 78 5.60 7.74 -0.32
C ALA A 78 4.35 7.62 -1.20
N ARG A 79 3.26 8.30 -0.86
CA ARG A 79 2.02 8.33 -1.65
C ARG A 79 2.09 9.30 -2.84
N ARG A 80 2.73 10.46 -2.67
CA ARG A 80 2.86 11.49 -3.71
C ARG A 80 3.45 10.95 -5.02
N GLN A 81 4.42 10.05 -4.94
CA GLN A 81 5.02 9.45 -6.13
C GLN A 81 4.01 8.68 -6.98
N TRP A 82 3.05 7.99 -6.35
CA TRP A 82 2.01 7.21 -7.03
C TRP A 82 0.96 8.11 -7.65
N ILE A 83 0.52 9.14 -6.91
CA ILE A 83 -0.43 10.14 -7.39
C ILE A 83 0.12 10.85 -8.63
N LYS A 84 1.38 11.31 -8.58
CA LYS A 84 2.04 11.92 -9.73
C LYS A 84 2.15 10.96 -10.91
N LEU A 85 2.49 9.70 -10.65
CA LEU A 85 2.62 8.70 -11.71
C LEU A 85 1.28 8.43 -12.39
N ALA A 86 0.19 8.30 -11.62
CA ALA A 86 -1.16 8.16 -12.17
C ALA A 86 -1.58 9.38 -13.02
N ALA A 87 -1.29 10.58 -12.53
CA ALA A 87 -1.60 11.83 -13.24
C ALA A 87 -0.88 11.95 -14.59
N ASN A 88 0.38 11.47 -14.70
CA ASN A 88 1.10 11.46 -15.97
C ASN A 88 0.44 10.59 -17.06
N HIS A 89 -0.45 9.67 -16.67
CA HIS A 89 -1.20 8.77 -17.56
C HIS A 89 -2.69 9.08 -17.56
N ASP A 90 -3.11 10.28 -17.12
CA ASP A 90 -4.52 10.69 -16.98
C ASP A 90 -5.40 9.66 -16.25
N THR A 91 -4.78 8.91 -15.33
CA THR A 91 -5.41 7.78 -14.65
C THR A 91 -5.82 8.18 -13.24
N PRO A 92 -7.08 7.98 -12.83
CA PRO A 92 -7.51 8.20 -11.46
C PRO A 92 -6.68 7.38 -10.46
N CYS A 93 -6.31 8.00 -9.34
CA CYS A 93 -5.59 7.36 -8.25
C CYS A 93 -6.46 7.34 -6.98
N ARG A 94 -6.68 6.17 -6.40
CA ARG A 94 -7.42 6.00 -5.14
C ARG A 94 -6.55 5.36 -4.06
N CYS A 95 -6.84 5.65 -2.81
CA CYS A 95 -6.18 5.05 -1.65
C CYS A 95 -7.13 4.10 -0.91
N VAL A 96 -6.64 2.91 -0.55
CA VAL A 96 -7.33 2.00 0.37
C VAL A 96 -6.51 1.92 1.65
N TRP A 97 -7.00 2.59 2.70
CA TRP A 97 -6.37 2.59 4.01
C TRP A 97 -6.92 1.46 4.87
N ILE A 98 -6.06 0.49 5.18
CA ILE A 98 -6.38 -0.55 6.17
C ILE A 98 -6.01 -0.03 7.55
N GLU A 99 -7.02 0.46 8.26
CA GLU A 99 -6.91 0.95 9.62
C GLU A 99 -6.76 -0.23 10.59
N CYS A 100 -5.69 -0.18 11.38
CA CYS A 100 -5.34 -1.20 12.36
C CYS A 100 -4.60 -0.52 13.52
N SER A 101 -4.92 -0.90 14.76
CA SER A 101 -4.14 -0.45 15.92
C SER A 101 -2.73 -1.04 15.88
N LEU A 102 -1.75 -0.33 16.46
CA LEU A 102 -0.37 -0.84 16.56
C LEU A 102 -0.34 -2.20 17.29
N GLU A 103 -1.11 -2.35 18.36
CA GLU A 103 -1.21 -3.59 19.13
C GLU A 103 -1.72 -4.76 18.27
N GLN A 104 -2.78 -4.54 17.48
CA GLN A 104 -3.30 -5.55 16.56
C GLN A 104 -2.31 -5.86 15.44
N ALA A 105 -1.62 -4.85 14.91
CA ALA A 105 -0.59 -5.04 13.89
C ALA A 105 0.59 -5.87 14.40
N LEU A 106 1.04 -5.64 15.64
CA LEU A 106 2.08 -6.43 16.29
C LEU A 106 1.62 -7.88 16.53
N ARG A 107 0.40 -8.08 17.04
CA ARG A 107 -0.19 -9.43 17.17
C ARG A 107 -0.24 -10.17 15.84
N ASN A 108 -0.75 -9.50 14.80
CA ASN A 108 -0.84 -10.07 13.46
C ASN A 108 0.56 -10.42 12.93
N ASN A 109 1.55 -9.56 13.17
CA ASN A 109 2.92 -9.79 12.74
C ASN A 109 3.59 -10.97 13.45
N ALA A 110 3.34 -11.17 14.74
CA ALA A 110 3.87 -12.31 15.50
C ALA A 110 3.40 -13.67 14.95
N GLY A 111 2.18 -13.71 14.40
CA GLY A 111 1.60 -14.91 13.78
C GLY A 111 2.04 -15.19 12.34
N ARG A 112 2.91 -14.37 11.74
CA ARG A 112 3.39 -14.57 10.36
C ARG A 112 4.68 -15.37 10.34
N ASP A 113 4.84 -16.19 9.29
CA ASP A 113 6.11 -16.85 8.96
C ASP A 113 7.20 -15.80 8.70
N ARG A 114 6.86 -14.76 7.92
CA ARG A 114 7.71 -13.59 7.70
C ARG A 114 7.31 -12.46 8.64
N ARG A 115 8.15 -12.25 9.66
CA ARG A 115 7.98 -11.18 10.66
C ARG A 115 8.77 -9.95 10.26
N VAL A 116 8.15 -8.79 10.38
CA VAL A 116 8.86 -7.50 10.39
C VAL A 116 9.30 -7.22 11.83
N PRO A 117 10.54 -6.77 12.08
CA PRO A 117 10.98 -6.40 13.42
C PRO A 117 10.03 -5.41 14.10
N GLU A 118 9.74 -5.58 15.39
CA GLU A 118 8.74 -4.78 16.09
C GLU A 118 9.10 -3.29 16.14
N ASP A 119 10.38 -2.98 16.32
CA ASP A 119 10.92 -1.62 16.30
C ASP A 119 10.65 -0.93 14.96
N VAL A 120 10.77 -1.66 13.84
CA VAL A 120 10.41 -1.15 12.51
C VAL A 120 8.91 -0.88 12.40
N ILE A 121 8.05 -1.75 12.92
CA ILE A 121 6.59 -1.53 12.91
C ILE A 121 6.23 -0.29 13.73
N ARG A 122 6.85 -0.15 14.92
CA ARG A 122 6.64 1.01 15.80
C ARG A 122 7.13 2.30 15.14
N ALA A 123 8.28 2.28 14.47
CA ALA A 123 8.79 3.42 13.71
C ALA A 123 7.82 3.83 12.60
N MET A 124 7.37 2.87 11.78
CA MET A 124 6.39 3.14 10.71
C MET A 124 5.04 3.64 11.25
N ALA A 125 4.60 3.16 12.42
CA ALA A 125 3.38 3.65 13.07
C ALA A 125 3.53 5.09 13.57
N LYS A 126 4.73 5.47 14.03
CA LYS A 126 5.05 6.85 14.44
C LYS A 126 5.12 7.80 13.24
N GLU A 127 5.65 7.33 12.11
CA GLU A 127 5.73 8.10 10.86
C GLU A 127 4.40 8.18 10.10
N PHE A 128 3.40 7.39 10.51
CA PHE A 128 2.15 7.27 9.78
C PHE A 128 1.41 8.60 9.71
N ALA A 129 1.18 9.06 8.49
CA ALA A 129 0.30 10.17 8.17
C ALA A 129 -0.99 9.62 7.55
N PRO A 130 -2.17 9.82 8.17
CA PRO A 130 -3.46 9.39 7.60
C PRO A 130 -3.61 9.91 6.16
N PRO A 131 -4.00 9.04 5.20
CA PRO A 131 -4.24 9.48 3.83
C PRO A 131 -5.49 10.35 3.76
N CYS A 132 -5.45 11.39 2.93
CA CYS A 132 -6.60 12.24 2.68
C CYS A 132 -6.71 12.63 1.19
N VAL A 133 -7.90 13.03 0.77
CA VAL A 133 -8.22 13.38 -0.62
C VAL A 133 -7.43 14.59 -1.12
N GLU A 134 -7.05 15.52 -0.23
CA GLU A 134 -6.24 16.70 -0.53
C GLU A 134 -4.82 16.36 -1.00
N GLU A 135 -4.37 15.10 -0.84
CA GLU A 135 -3.12 14.63 -1.45
C GLU A 135 -3.20 14.47 -2.97
N GLY A 136 -4.42 14.46 -3.54
CA GLY A 136 -4.69 14.22 -4.96
C GLY A 136 -5.30 12.85 -5.26
N PHE A 137 -5.78 12.13 -4.24
CA PHE A 137 -6.58 10.93 -4.46
C PHE A 137 -8.00 11.29 -4.84
N VAL A 138 -8.57 10.59 -5.84
CA VAL A 138 -10.00 10.75 -6.17
C VAL A 138 -10.91 10.18 -5.07
N GLU A 139 -10.37 9.28 -4.25
CA GLU A 139 -11.08 8.62 -3.16
C GLU A 139 -10.08 8.07 -2.13
N VAL A 140 -10.42 8.19 -0.84
CA VAL A 140 -9.76 7.47 0.25
C VAL A 140 -10.78 6.56 0.95
N ALA A 141 -10.66 5.25 0.71
CA ALA A 141 -11.49 4.23 1.35
C ALA A 141 -10.83 3.76 2.65
N ARG A 142 -11.48 4.01 3.79
CA ARG A 142 -11.02 3.56 5.11
C ARG A 142 -11.67 2.23 5.48
N VAL A 143 -10.84 1.22 5.70
CA VAL A 143 -11.28 -0.15 6.01
C VAL A 143 -10.75 -0.56 7.38
N ARG A 144 -11.64 -0.87 8.32
CA ARG A 144 -11.26 -1.32 9.66
C ARG A 144 -11.00 -2.82 9.67
N ASN A 145 -9.81 -3.21 10.15
CA ASN A 145 -9.50 -4.62 10.37
C ASN A 145 -10.11 -5.09 11.69
N GLY A 146 -11.34 -5.64 11.68
CA GLY A 146 -11.95 -6.20 12.90
C GLY A 146 -13.47 -6.31 12.97
N SER A 147 -14.24 -5.77 12.03
CA SER A 147 -15.71 -5.88 12.05
C SER A 147 -16.25 -6.17 10.64
N ARG A 148 -17.13 -7.17 10.53
CA ARG A 148 -17.95 -7.38 9.34
C ARG A 148 -18.74 -6.07 9.10
N GLY A 149 -18.44 -5.34 8.03
CA GLY A 149 -19.42 -4.43 7.41
C GLY A 149 -19.09 -2.94 7.27
N ASP A 150 -18.09 -2.35 7.92
CA ASP A 150 -17.95 -0.88 7.91
C ASP A 150 -16.91 -0.39 6.86
N GLN A 151 -17.32 -0.34 5.60
CA GLN A 151 -16.61 0.42 4.56
C GLN A 151 -17.11 1.88 4.60
N ARG A 152 -16.44 2.75 5.37
CA ARG A 152 -16.75 4.18 5.36
C ARG A 152 -15.98 4.84 4.22
N HIS A 153 -16.73 5.44 3.31
CA HIS A 153 -16.21 6.16 2.15
C HIS A 153 -16.21 7.66 2.50
N GLU A 154 -15.04 8.27 2.63
CA GLU A 154 -14.93 9.73 2.67
C GLU A 154 -14.94 10.21 1.21
N ARG A 155 -16.08 10.76 0.77
CA ARG A 155 -16.21 11.44 -0.54
C ARG A 155 -15.97 12.94 -0.32
N SER A 156 -15.12 13.55 -1.14
CA SER A 156 -15.02 15.02 -1.18
C SER A 156 -16.37 15.59 -1.60
N ALA A 157 -16.91 16.52 -0.80
CA ALA A 157 -18.01 17.37 -1.23
C ALA A 157 -17.48 18.34 -2.30
N THR A 158 -18.15 18.36 -3.45
CA THR A 158 -17.91 19.30 -4.56
C THR A 158 -18.18 20.74 -4.13
#